data_AF-A0A7C2Y3W5-F1
#
_entry.id   AF-A0A7C2Y3W5-F1
#
_cell.length_a   1.000
_cell.length_b   1.000
_cell.length_c   1.000
_cell.angle_alpha   90.00
_cell.angle_beta   90.00
_cell.angle_gamma   90.00
#
_symmetry.space_group_name_H-M   'P 1'
#
loop_
_entity.id
_entity.type
_entity.pdbx_description
1 polymer ?
#
loop_
_entity_poly.entity_id
_entity_poly.type
_entity_poly.pdbx_seq_one_letter_code
_entity_poly.pdbx_strand_id
1 'polypeptide(L)'
;MPFVPFRLEAPAVSGDEWRMRFLPLLLLLAACSPQAADQPPQRELLAGEGRDRLCLAGDRGGFITYGKGNANCSVRGRVERAGGKLLAIIPDGDADCRIAAREADDTVRLGKADAACAYYCGPGADFAGRAFAKSDAATPAVDFAGDPLC
;
A
#
# COMPACT_ATOMS: atom_id res chain seq x y z
N MET A 1 -4.76 52.13 -36.42
CA MET A 1 -6.20 51.89 -36.23
C MET A 1 -6.51 52.15 -34.76
N PRO A 2 -7.38 53.10 -34.40
CA PRO A 2 -7.60 53.48 -33.00
C PRO A 2 -8.50 52.46 -32.27
N PHE A 3 -8.16 52.20 -31.01
CA PHE A 3 -8.91 51.39 -30.05
C PHE A 3 -10.17 52.13 -29.59
N VAL A 4 -11.32 51.47 -29.64
CA VAL A 4 -12.60 51.95 -29.07
C VAL A 4 -12.83 51.22 -27.75
N PRO A 5 -13.03 51.91 -26.60
CA PRO A 5 -13.39 51.24 -25.36
C PRO A 5 -14.90 50.95 -25.36
N PHE A 6 -15.25 49.66 -25.24
CA PHE A 6 -16.62 49.22 -24.99
C PHE A 6 -16.95 49.45 -23.51
N ARG A 7 -17.93 50.31 -23.23
CA ARG A 7 -18.43 50.58 -21.87
C ARG A 7 -19.66 49.69 -21.65
N LEU A 8 -19.55 48.71 -20.76
CA LEU A 8 -20.65 47.86 -20.32
C LEU A 8 -21.39 48.55 -19.18
N GLU A 9 -22.60 49.05 -19.45
CA GLU A 9 -23.56 49.42 -18.42
C GLU A 9 -24.25 48.15 -17.89
N ALA A 10 -24.15 47.91 -16.58
CA ALA A 10 -24.88 46.84 -15.91
C ALA A 10 -26.28 47.35 -15.52
N PRO A 11 -27.36 46.58 -15.77
CA PRO A 11 -28.66 46.92 -15.24
C PRO A 11 -28.70 46.68 -13.73
N ALA A 12 -29.20 47.67 -12.99
CA ALA A 12 -29.53 47.55 -11.59
C ALA A 12 -30.80 46.68 -11.44
N VAL A 13 -30.65 45.48 -10.88
CA VAL A 13 -31.78 44.64 -10.45
C VAL A 13 -32.07 44.96 -8.99
N SER A 14 -33.09 45.79 -8.80
CA SER A 14 -33.80 45.99 -7.54
C SER A 14 -34.92 44.97 -7.42
N GLY A 15 -35.15 44.45 -6.21
CA GLY A 15 -36.41 43.79 -5.88
C GLY A 15 -36.25 42.47 -5.15
N ASP A 16 -36.18 42.56 -3.82
CA ASP A 16 -36.91 41.68 -2.91
C ASP A 16 -38.14 41.04 -3.57
N GLU A 17 -38.21 39.70 -3.61
CA GLU A 17 -39.46 38.88 -3.60
C GLU A 17 -39.25 37.40 -3.99
N TRP A 18 -38.02 36.90 -4.07
CA TRP A 18 -37.75 35.48 -4.33
C TRP A 18 -37.29 34.71 -3.09
N ARG A 19 -37.88 35.02 -1.93
CA ARG A 19 -37.77 34.19 -0.73
C ARG A 19 -39.04 33.35 -0.62
N MET A 20 -38.91 32.04 -0.42
CA MET A 20 -39.95 31.11 0.06
C MET A 20 -40.78 30.30 -0.94
N ARG A 21 -40.30 29.94 -2.15
CA ARG A 21 -40.96 28.84 -2.91
C ARG A 21 -40.08 27.80 -3.60
N PHE A 22 -38.76 27.85 -3.46
CA PHE A 22 -37.85 26.85 -4.08
C PHE A 22 -37.04 26.00 -3.08
N LEU A 23 -37.43 25.96 -1.80
CA LEU A 23 -36.67 25.23 -0.78
C LEU A 23 -36.85 23.70 -0.70
N PRO A 24 -37.92 23.02 -1.19
CA PRO A 24 -38.03 21.59 -0.94
C PRO A 24 -37.30 20.71 -1.96
N LEU A 25 -36.89 21.23 -3.13
CA LEU A 25 -36.33 20.38 -4.20
C LEU A 25 -34.81 20.17 -4.11
N LEU A 26 -34.08 21.02 -3.37
CA LEU A 26 -32.62 20.89 -3.18
C LEU A 26 -32.22 19.88 -2.10
N LEU A 27 -33.17 19.41 -1.28
CA LEU A 27 -32.89 18.43 -0.21
C LEU A 27 -32.93 16.96 -0.68
N LEU A 28 -33.41 16.68 -1.90
CA LEU A 28 -33.49 15.32 -2.44
C LEU A 28 -32.25 14.88 -3.23
N LEU A 29 -31.26 15.76 -3.44
CA LEU A 29 -30.03 15.44 -4.18
C LEU A 29 -28.84 15.06 -3.28
N ALA A 30 -28.96 15.15 -1.95
CA ALA A 30 -27.86 14.86 -1.01
C ALA A 30 -27.83 13.41 -0.49
N ALA A 31 -28.80 12.56 -0.86
CA ALA A 31 -28.90 11.19 -0.32
C ALA A 31 -28.20 10.10 -1.17
N CYS A 32 -27.63 10.46 -2.32
CA CYS A 32 -26.87 9.54 -3.17
C CYS A 32 -25.39 9.92 -3.21
N SER A 33 -24.75 10.11 -2.05
CA SER A 33 -23.29 9.99 -2.00
C SER A 33 -22.96 8.51 -2.18
N PRO A 34 -22.31 8.08 -3.28
CA PRO A 34 -21.80 6.73 -3.37
C PRO A 34 -20.83 6.55 -2.21
N GLN A 35 -21.22 5.75 -1.23
CA GLN A 35 -20.33 5.25 -0.21
C GLN A 35 -19.20 4.55 -0.97
N ALA A 36 -18.00 5.14 -0.93
CA ALA A 36 -16.84 4.55 -1.58
C ALA A 36 -16.73 3.13 -1.02
N ALA A 37 -17.02 2.14 -1.87
CA ALA A 37 -16.87 0.75 -1.50
C ALA A 37 -15.42 0.58 -1.04
N ASP A 38 -15.22 0.04 0.16
CA ASP A 38 -13.90 -0.35 0.65
C ASP A 38 -13.27 -1.23 -0.43
N GLN A 39 -12.35 -0.64 -1.21
CA GLN A 39 -11.60 -1.41 -2.18
C GLN A 39 -10.73 -2.36 -1.39
N PRO A 40 -10.75 -3.68 -1.68
CA PRO A 40 -9.85 -4.60 -1.02
C PRO A 40 -8.42 -4.07 -1.18
N PRO A 41 -7.60 -4.11 -0.12
CA PRO A 41 -6.28 -3.52 -0.13
C PRO A 41 -5.50 -4.08 -1.33
N GLN A 42 -4.98 -3.17 -2.16
CA GLN A 42 -4.25 -3.56 -3.35
C GLN A 42 -3.04 -4.38 -2.94
N ARG A 43 -2.97 -5.63 -3.43
CA ARG A 43 -1.88 -6.54 -3.13
C ARG A 43 -0.71 -6.24 -4.07
N GLU A 44 0.42 -5.90 -3.49
CA GLU A 44 1.68 -5.73 -4.21
C GLU A 44 2.47 -7.04 -4.13
N LEU A 45 2.82 -7.60 -5.28
CA LEU A 45 3.64 -8.80 -5.40
C LEU A 45 5.02 -8.42 -5.92
N LEU A 46 6.05 -8.88 -5.21
CA LEU A 46 7.44 -8.56 -5.50
C LEU A 46 8.26 -9.84 -5.65
N ALA A 47 9.06 -9.90 -6.70
CA ALA A 47 9.94 -11.02 -7.01
C ALA A 47 11.38 -10.69 -6.65
N GLY A 48 12.03 -11.61 -5.92
CA GLY A 48 13.46 -11.55 -5.63
C GLY A 48 14.27 -12.49 -6.53
N GLU A 49 15.43 -12.89 -6.06
CA GLU A 49 16.28 -13.85 -6.77
C GLU A 49 15.62 -15.24 -6.83
N GLY A 50 15.51 -15.82 -8.03
CA GLY A 50 14.97 -17.15 -8.25
C GLY A 50 13.54 -17.33 -7.69
N ARG A 51 13.43 -18.05 -6.57
CA ARG A 51 12.16 -18.41 -5.93
C ARG A 51 11.74 -17.46 -4.82
N ASP A 52 12.55 -16.45 -4.52
CA ASP A 52 12.26 -15.48 -3.46
C ASP A 52 11.02 -14.66 -3.81
N ARG A 53 10.10 -14.52 -2.85
CA ARG A 53 8.87 -13.75 -3.02
C ARG A 53 8.65 -12.86 -1.81
N LEU A 54 8.14 -11.67 -2.05
CA LEU A 54 7.66 -10.75 -1.02
C LEU A 54 6.29 -10.24 -1.45
N CYS A 55 5.41 -10.01 -0.50
CA CYS A 55 4.14 -9.37 -0.78
C CYS A 55 3.72 -8.41 0.32
N LEU A 56 2.94 -7.40 -0.08
CA LEU A 56 2.38 -6.36 0.77
C LEU A 56 0.89 -6.23 0.45
N ALA A 57 0.03 -6.17 1.46
CA ALA A 57 -1.41 -6.00 1.31
C ALA A 57 -1.96 -5.20 2.48
N GLY A 58 -2.16 -3.88 2.29
CA GLY A 58 -2.59 -2.99 3.35
C GLY A 58 -1.56 -2.93 4.50
N ASP A 59 -1.98 -3.34 5.70
CA ASP A 59 -1.12 -3.44 6.90
C ASP A 59 -0.47 -4.83 7.06
N ARG A 60 -0.62 -5.72 6.08
CA ARG A 60 -0.05 -7.07 6.08
C ARG A 60 1.11 -7.19 5.11
N GLY A 61 2.04 -8.07 5.42
CA GLY A 61 3.11 -8.42 4.50
C GLY A 61 3.81 -9.71 4.91
N GLY A 62 4.56 -10.26 3.96
CA GLY A 62 5.34 -11.45 4.21
C GLY A 62 6.33 -11.70 3.10
N PHE A 63 7.32 -12.53 3.38
CA PHE A 63 8.31 -12.93 2.41
C PHE A 63 8.78 -14.35 2.64
N ILE A 64 9.32 -14.93 1.58
CA ILE A 64 10.10 -16.15 1.62
C ILE A 64 11.39 -15.95 0.82
N THR A 65 12.52 -16.33 1.41
CA THR A 65 13.82 -16.37 0.72
C THR A 65 14.38 -17.77 0.77
N TYR A 66 15.09 -18.18 -0.27
CA TYR A 66 15.67 -19.52 -0.40
C TYR A 66 17.20 -19.49 -0.40
N GLY A 67 17.78 -20.39 0.39
CA GLY A 67 19.18 -20.75 0.38
C GLY A 67 19.42 -22.11 -0.27
N LYS A 68 20.53 -22.75 0.09
CA LYS A 68 20.92 -24.07 -0.45
C LYS A 68 19.95 -25.17 0.00
N GLY A 69 19.62 -26.08 -0.91
CA GLY A 69 18.89 -27.31 -0.56
C GLY A 69 17.48 -27.09 0.03
N ASN A 70 16.80 -26.02 -0.38
CA ASN A 70 15.49 -25.57 0.13
C ASN A 70 15.46 -25.05 1.57
N ALA A 71 16.61 -24.84 2.22
CA ALA A 71 16.65 -24.01 3.42
C ALA A 71 16.04 -22.65 3.08
N ASN A 72 15.14 -22.14 3.91
CA ASN A 72 14.43 -20.90 3.61
C ASN A 72 14.25 -20.06 4.87
N CYS A 73 14.06 -18.76 4.67
CA CYS A 73 13.49 -17.88 5.66
C CYS A 73 12.06 -17.58 5.26
N SER A 74 11.09 -17.75 6.15
CA SER A 74 9.69 -17.45 5.85
C SER A 74 9.07 -16.65 6.98
N VAL A 75 8.44 -15.54 6.61
CA VAL A 75 7.84 -14.60 7.56
C VAL A 75 6.50 -14.13 7.02
N ARG A 76 5.50 -14.11 7.89
CA ARG A 76 4.24 -13.39 7.71
C ARG A 76 4.01 -12.50 8.92
N GLY A 77 3.50 -11.30 8.68
CA GLY A 77 3.30 -10.35 9.75
C GLY A 77 2.58 -9.07 9.36
N ARG A 78 2.68 -8.11 10.27
CA ARG A 78 2.20 -6.75 10.07
C ARG A 78 3.30 -5.89 9.45
N VAL A 79 2.91 -4.99 8.57
CA VAL A 79 3.78 -4.01 7.94
C VAL A 79 3.74 -2.71 8.74
N GLU A 80 4.92 -2.16 9.02
CA GLU A 80 5.04 -0.80 9.54
C GLU A 80 5.49 0.15 8.43
N ARG A 81 4.77 1.27 8.29
CA ARG A 81 5.07 2.33 7.33
C ARG A 81 5.22 3.67 8.03
N ALA A 82 6.10 4.53 7.48
CA ALA A 82 6.14 5.95 7.83
C ALA A 82 6.22 6.78 6.55
N GLY A 83 5.38 7.82 6.44
CA GLY A 83 5.28 8.62 5.23
C GLY A 83 4.94 7.80 3.98
N GLY A 84 4.14 6.74 4.15
CA GLY A 84 3.75 5.81 3.07
C GLY A 84 4.80 4.75 2.70
N LYS A 85 6.04 4.86 3.18
CA LYS A 85 7.13 3.92 2.84
C LYS A 85 7.22 2.78 3.85
N LEU A 86 7.43 1.56 3.36
CA LEU A 86 7.73 0.41 4.19
C LEU A 86 9.01 0.63 5.01
N LEU A 87 8.91 0.42 6.33
CA LEU A 87 10.01 0.48 7.29
C LEU A 87 10.38 -0.88 7.85
N ALA A 88 9.39 -1.72 8.13
CA ALA A 88 9.61 -3.03 8.71
C ALA A 88 8.45 -3.99 8.48
N ILE A 89 8.74 -5.28 8.61
CA ILE A 89 7.77 -6.35 8.78
C ILE A 89 7.96 -6.91 10.20
N ILE A 90 6.88 -6.92 10.97
CA ILE A 90 6.82 -7.45 12.34
C ILE A 90 6.07 -8.78 12.26
N PRO A 91 6.74 -9.92 12.48
CA PRO A 91 6.11 -11.23 12.38
C PRO A 91 4.89 -11.39 13.29
N ASP A 92 3.97 -12.24 12.89
CA ASP A 92 2.81 -12.59 13.72
C ASP A 92 3.25 -13.31 15.00
N GLY A 93 2.78 -12.82 16.15
CA GLY A 93 3.07 -13.44 17.45
C GLY A 93 4.44 -13.09 18.05
N ASP A 94 5.25 -12.29 17.36
CA ASP A 94 6.53 -11.81 17.87
C ASP A 94 6.73 -10.32 17.54
N ALA A 95 6.43 -9.47 18.52
CA ALA A 95 6.60 -8.03 18.40
C ALA A 95 8.06 -7.57 18.61
N ASP A 96 8.91 -8.43 19.18
CA ASP A 96 10.30 -8.12 19.48
C ASP A 96 11.19 -8.35 18.24
N CYS A 97 10.81 -9.31 17.38
CA CYS A 97 11.40 -9.42 16.05
C CYS A 97 10.88 -8.31 15.13
N ARG A 98 11.80 -7.46 14.68
CA ARG A 98 11.51 -6.40 13.72
C ARG A 98 12.43 -6.51 12.52
N ILE A 99 11.87 -6.91 11.38
CA ILE A 99 12.64 -7.08 10.14
C ILE A 99 12.63 -5.76 9.40
N ALA A 100 13.73 -5.02 9.48
CA ALA A 100 13.88 -3.77 8.75
C ALA A 100 13.69 -4.00 7.25
N ALA A 101 13.01 -3.08 6.59
CA ALA A 101 12.81 -3.08 5.16
C ALA A 101 12.92 -1.65 4.63
N ARG A 102 13.49 -1.50 3.44
CA ARG A 102 13.62 -0.21 2.78
C ARG A 102 12.99 -0.28 1.40
N GLU A 103 11.99 0.54 1.20
CA GLU A 103 11.35 0.76 -0.09
C GLU A 103 12.03 1.89 -0.85
N ALA A 104 12.39 1.63 -2.10
CA ALA A 104 12.95 2.60 -3.04
C ALA A 104 12.40 2.30 -4.44
N ASP A 105 11.65 3.24 -5.00
CA ASP A 105 10.95 3.10 -6.27
C ASP A 105 10.09 1.82 -6.29
N ASP A 106 10.33 0.92 -7.23
CA ASP A 106 9.63 -0.36 -7.36
C ASP A 106 10.38 -1.52 -6.67
N THR A 107 11.34 -1.23 -5.79
CA THR A 107 12.14 -2.24 -5.09
C THR A 107 12.01 -2.15 -3.58
N VAL A 108 11.91 -3.30 -2.92
CA VAL A 108 12.03 -3.45 -1.47
C VAL A 108 13.29 -4.23 -1.16
N ARG A 109 14.10 -3.73 -0.23
CA ARG A 109 15.28 -4.44 0.29
C ARG A 109 15.11 -4.76 1.77
N LEU A 110 15.30 -6.02 2.13
CA LEU A 110 15.29 -6.45 3.52
C LEU A 110 16.61 -6.10 4.19
N GLY A 111 16.52 -5.61 5.41
CA GLY A 111 17.66 -5.31 6.28
C GLY A 111 18.25 -6.57 6.90
N LYS A 112 19.28 -6.38 7.71
CA LYS A 112 19.88 -7.48 8.48
C LYS A 112 18.87 -8.01 9.49
N ALA A 113 18.82 -9.33 9.67
CA ALA A 113 18.08 -9.96 10.75
C ALA A 113 18.61 -9.49 12.11
N ASP A 114 17.72 -9.05 13.00
CA ASP A 114 18.03 -9.03 14.43
C ASP A 114 18.23 -10.48 14.90
N ALA A 115 19.02 -10.68 15.95
CA ALA A 115 19.11 -11.97 16.65
C ALA A 115 17.72 -12.47 17.09
N ALA A 116 16.81 -11.58 17.46
CA ALA A 116 15.42 -11.92 17.76
C ALA A 116 14.70 -12.57 16.58
N CYS A 117 15.10 -12.30 15.33
CA CYS A 117 14.45 -12.81 14.13
C CYS A 117 15.09 -14.10 13.58
N ALA A 118 16.16 -14.61 14.19
CA ALA A 118 16.96 -15.69 13.63
C ALA A 118 16.18 -17.00 13.45
N TYR A 119 15.16 -17.25 14.27
CA TYR A 119 14.39 -18.50 14.23
C TYR A 119 13.44 -18.62 13.02
N TYR A 120 13.22 -17.53 12.28
CA TYR A 120 12.46 -17.54 11.03
C TYR A 120 13.24 -18.09 9.84
N CYS A 121 14.53 -18.39 10.02
CA CYS A 121 15.41 -18.94 9.00
C CYS A 121 15.86 -20.35 9.36
N GLY A 122 15.69 -21.29 8.44
CA GLY A 122 16.34 -22.59 8.52
C GLY A 122 17.87 -22.47 8.41
N PRO A 123 18.64 -23.46 8.90
CA PRO A 123 20.10 -23.44 8.82
C PRO A 123 20.61 -23.17 7.40
N GLY A 124 21.44 -22.13 7.23
CA GLY A 124 22.02 -21.76 5.95
C GLY A 124 21.10 -20.95 5.01
N ALA A 125 19.91 -20.56 5.47
CA ALA A 125 19.09 -19.54 4.82
C ALA A 125 19.36 -18.15 5.42
N ASP A 126 19.19 -17.12 4.61
CA ASP A 126 19.28 -15.72 5.02
C ASP A 126 18.39 -14.85 4.13
N PHE A 127 17.86 -13.78 4.71
CA PHE A 127 17.12 -12.73 4.01
C PHE A 127 17.87 -11.39 3.99
N ALA A 128 18.97 -11.25 4.73
CA ALA A 128 19.68 -9.99 4.87
C ALA A 128 20.14 -9.44 3.51
N GLY A 129 19.70 -8.23 3.18
CA GLY A 129 20.05 -7.56 1.94
C GLY A 129 19.35 -8.11 0.70
N ARG A 130 18.42 -9.06 0.82
CA ARG A 130 17.63 -9.53 -0.33
C ARG A 130 16.78 -8.38 -0.87
N ALA A 131 16.76 -8.27 -2.20
CA ALA A 131 16.00 -7.24 -2.92
C ALA A 131 14.89 -7.90 -3.73
N PHE A 132 13.73 -7.26 -3.73
CA PHE A 132 12.52 -7.71 -4.40
C PHE A 132 11.98 -6.56 -5.25
N ALA A 133 11.72 -6.80 -6.52
CA ALA A 133 11.15 -5.81 -7.42
C ALA A 133 9.67 -6.10 -7.66
N LYS A 134 8.84 -5.05 -7.74
CA LYS A 134 7.44 -5.16 -8.18
C LYS A 134 7.43 -5.80 -9.56
N SER A 135 6.53 -6.75 -9.75
CA SER A 135 6.40 -7.44 -11.02
C SER A 135 4.98 -7.94 -11.21
N ASP A 136 4.36 -7.60 -12.33
CA ASP A 136 3.06 -8.14 -12.71
C ASP A 136 3.10 -9.66 -12.99
N ALA A 137 4.32 -10.19 -13.21
CA ALA A 137 4.57 -11.62 -13.36
C ALA A 137 4.93 -12.32 -12.04
N ALA A 138 4.98 -11.59 -10.92
CA ALA A 138 5.25 -12.21 -9.62
C ALA A 138 4.10 -13.15 -9.24
N THR A 139 4.47 -14.37 -8.84
CA THR A 139 3.53 -15.32 -8.27
C THR A 139 3.22 -14.95 -6.81
N PRO A 140 2.08 -15.40 -6.26
CA PRO A 140 1.79 -15.23 -4.84
C PRO A 140 2.95 -15.70 -3.96
N ALA A 141 3.22 -14.95 -2.88
CA ALA A 141 4.18 -15.36 -1.87
C ALA A 141 3.51 -16.39 -0.95
N VAL A 142 3.99 -17.62 -1.01
CA VAL A 142 3.55 -18.72 -0.14
C VAL A 142 4.74 -19.25 0.65
N ASP A 143 4.48 -19.79 1.83
CA ASP A 143 5.51 -20.45 2.62
C ASP A 143 5.95 -21.78 2.00
N PHE A 144 6.81 -22.52 2.69
CA PHE A 144 7.28 -23.82 2.21
C PHE A 144 6.18 -24.90 2.16
N ALA A 145 5.13 -24.80 2.98
CA ALA A 145 3.99 -25.69 2.98
C ALA A 145 2.93 -25.31 1.93
N GLY A 146 3.03 -24.12 1.35
CA GLY A 146 2.09 -23.57 0.36
C GLY A 146 1.05 -22.62 0.95
N ASP A 147 1.17 -22.25 2.23
CA ASP A 147 0.25 -21.32 2.88
C ASP A 147 0.54 -19.88 2.42
N PRO A 148 -0.50 -19.07 2.11
CA PRO A 148 -0.31 -17.67 1.74
C PRO A 148 0.33 -16.84 2.85
N LEU A 149 1.34 -16.05 2.47
CA LEU A 149 1.99 -15.07 3.35
C LEU A 149 1.24 -13.74 3.39
N CYS A 150 0.49 -13.44 2.34
CA CYS A 150 -0.56 -12.44 2.27
C CYS A 150 -1.63 -12.95 1.28
#